data_AF-A0A1Y4TCK4-F1
#
_entry.id   AF-A0A1Y4TCK4-F1
#
_cell.length_a   1.000
_cell.length_b   1.000
_cell.length_c   1.000
_cell.angle_alpha   90.00
_cell.angle_beta   90.00
_cell.angle_gamma   90.00
#
_symmetry.space_group_name_H-M   'P 1'
#
loop_
_entity.id
_entity.type
_entity.pdbx_description
1 polymer ?
#
loop_
_entity_poly.entity_id
_entity_poly.type
_entity_poly.pdbx_seq_one_letter_code
_entity_poly.pdbx_strand_id
1 'polypeptide(L)'
;MRYLWLDEYLMNKRGVTKDFQPVWNWIRYHIGGKMFAALCLDDAGKPYYINLKLDPMESEFLRGQYPDILPGYYSDKRCWVSVRPDGAVPDSLLRNMLDQSYGLVLAGQSKKARRAALGLTACGLECAACPLHSKECPGCNQCNGRVFHAPAGKACPLYACAVHKNHRTGCGGCPHLPCALWEQVRDPALSDEAFRASVSARLENWKGVPSNAL
;
A
#
# COMPACT_ATOMS: atom_id res chain seq x y z
N MET A 1 0.95 23.69 12.88
CA MET A 1 0.22 22.53 12.37
C MET A 1 -0.39 21.77 13.52
N ARG A 2 -1.70 21.55 13.48
CA ARG A 2 -2.48 20.80 14.48
C ARG A 2 -2.28 19.28 14.39
N TYR A 3 -2.07 18.75 13.19
CA TYR A 3 -2.02 17.30 12.93
C TYR A 3 -0.64 16.69 13.21
N LEU A 4 -0.17 16.76 14.46
CA LEU A 4 1.16 16.28 14.86
C LEU A 4 1.35 14.76 14.66
N TRP A 5 0.25 14.01 14.57
CA TRP A 5 0.21 12.57 14.31
C TRP A 5 0.46 12.17 12.84
N LEU A 6 0.47 13.14 11.91
CA LEU A 6 0.39 12.84 10.48
C LEU A 6 1.58 12.02 9.97
N ASP A 7 2.80 12.40 10.35
CA ASP A 7 4.02 11.71 9.88
C ASP A 7 4.04 10.26 10.34
N GLU A 8 3.90 10.03 11.65
CA GLU A 8 3.85 8.69 12.23
C GLU A 8 2.74 7.84 11.62
N TYR A 9 1.54 8.42 11.46
CA TYR A 9 0.41 7.70 10.88
C TYR A 9 0.65 7.26 9.43
N LEU A 10 1.28 8.09 8.61
CA LEU A 10 1.61 7.75 7.22
C LEU A 10 2.77 6.77 7.15
N MET A 11 3.81 6.95 7.96
CA MET A 11 4.98 6.06 7.99
C MET A 11 4.64 4.65 8.53
N ASN A 12 3.61 4.52 9.36
CA ASN A 12 3.10 3.22 9.80
C ASN A 12 2.34 2.44 8.72
N LYS A 13 2.04 3.05 7.57
CA LYS A 13 1.43 2.33 6.44
C LYS A 13 2.47 1.50 5.72
N ARG A 14 2.14 0.24 5.43
CA ARG A 14 3.05 -0.70 4.75
C ARG A 14 3.56 -0.12 3.43
N GLY A 15 4.88 -0.18 3.24
CA GLY A 15 5.52 0.23 1.98
C GLY A 15 5.59 1.74 1.76
N VAL A 16 5.16 2.55 2.74
CA VAL A 16 5.32 4.00 2.64
C VAL A 16 6.78 4.39 2.81
N THR A 17 7.22 5.28 1.93
CA THR A 17 8.54 5.92 1.96
C THR A 17 8.36 7.42 1.95
N LYS A 18 9.35 8.15 2.48
CA LYS A 18 9.31 9.60 2.61
C LYS A 18 10.60 10.20 2.08
N ASP A 19 10.47 11.33 1.39
CA ASP A 19 11.62 12.14 0.98
C ASP A 19 11.31 13.63 1.12
N PHE A 20 12.36 14.45 0.96
CA PHE A 20 12.26 15.90 0.90
C PHE A 20 12.63 16.38 -0.50
N GLN A 21 11.75 17.16 -1.13
CA GLN A 21 12.00 17.79 -2.42
C GLN A 21 12.39 19.25 -2.21
N PRO A 22 13.70 19.60 -2.24
CA PRO A 22 14.18 20.93 -1.89
C PRO A 22 13.67 22.02 -2.84
N VAL A 23 13.46 21.71 -4.13
CA VAL A 23 13.01 22.72 -5.11
C VAL A 23 11.59 23.20 -4.83
N TRP A 24 10.73 22.32 -4.32
CA TRP A 24 9.34 22.65 -3.99
C TRP A 24 9.15 22.97 -2.52
N ASN A 25 10.16 22.66 -1.70
CA ASN A 25 10.12 22.69 -0.25
C ASN A 25 9.01 21.77 0.33
N TRP A 26 8.92 20.54 -0.17
CA TRP A 26 7.87 19.59 0.22
C TRP A 26 8.45 18.34 0.87
N ILE A 27 7.84 17.89 1.96
CA ILE A 27 8.02 16.53 2.50
C ILE A 27 6.96 15.65 1.83
N ARG A 28 7.37 14.62 1.09
CA ARG A 28 6.46 13.83 0.25
C ARG A 28 6.42 12.38 0.71
N TYR A 29 5.21 11.83 0.75
CA TYR A 29 4.96 10.44 1.09
C TYR A 29 4.59 9.66 -0.16
N HIS A 30 5.29 8.53 -0.35
CA HIS A 30 5.22 7.72 -1.54
C HIS A 30 4.85 6.28 -1.20
N ILE A 31 4.15 5.62 -2.12
CA ILE A 31 3.97 4.16 -2.14
C ILE A 31 4.34 3.64 -3.51
N GLY A 32 5.32 2.72 -3.58
CA GLY A 32 5.84 2.21 -4.86
C GLY A 32 6.40 3.32 -5.76
N GLY A 33 7.04 4.33 -5.18
CA GLY A 33 7.61 5.48 -5.90
C GLY A 33 6.60 6.51 -6.40
N LYS A 34 5.30 6.35 -6.09
CA LYS A 34 4.26 7.33 -6.45
C LYS A 34 3.81 8.12 -5.23
N MET A 35 3.83 9.45 -5.34
CA MET A 35 3.36 10.35 -4.28
C MET A 35 1.86 10.20 -4.10
N PHE A 36 1.42 10.13 -2.84
CA PHE A 36 -0.01 10.15 -2.49
C PHE A 36 -0.36 11.30 -1.54
N ALA A 37 0.58 11.72 -0.69
CA ALA A 37 0.42 12.87 0.19
C ALA A 37 1.73 13.67 0.28
N ALA A 38 1.62 14.95 0.65
CA ALA A 38 2.77 15.82 0.92
C ALA A 38 2.44 16.87 1.98
N LEU A 39 3.44 17.23 2.78
CA LEU A 39 3.47 18.48 3.54
C LEU A 39 4.22 19.52 2.71
N CYS A 40 3.49 20.52 2.22
CA CYS A 40 4.06 21.67 1.54
C CYS A 40 4.51 22.68 2.60
N LEU A 41 5.76 23.11 2.57
CA LEU A 41 6.32 24.06 3.54
C LEU A 41 6.43 25.45 2.93
N ASP A 42 6.34 26.48 3.77
CA ASP A 42 6.68 27.87 3.40
C ASP A 42 8.20 28.11 3.49
N ASP A 43 8.64 29.32 3.13
CA ASP A 43 10.06 29.70 3.12
C ASP A 43 10.74 29.61 4.51
N ALA A 44 9.95 29.62 5.59
CA ALA A 44 10.43 29.44 6.96
C ALA A 44 10.43 27.95 7.39
N GLY A 45 10.10 27.03 6.49
CA GLY A 45 10.02 25.59 6.76
C GLY A 45 8.77 25.17 7.54
N LYS A 46 7.77 26.04 7.70
CA LYS A 46 6.53 25.73 8.42
C LYS A 46 5.53 25.07 7.47
N PRO A 47 4.79 24.03 7.92
CA PRO A 47 3.73 23.44 7.12
C PRO A 47 2.68 24.47 6.71
N TYR A 48 2.52 24.62 5.39
CA TYR A 48 1.60 25.54 4.74
C TYR A 48 0.36 24.82 4.20
N TYR A 49 0.54 23.64 3.60
CA TYR A 49 -0.56 22.77 3.17
C TYR A 49 -0.26 21.28 3.41
N ILE A 50 -1.30 20.51 3.66
CA ILE A 50 -1.28 19.04 3.53
C ILE A 50 -1.96 18.72 2.19
N ASN A 51 -1.18 18.38 1.17
CA ASN A 51 -1.68 18.09 -0.16
C ASN A 51 -1.83 16.58 -0.35
N LEU A 52 -2.99 16.11 -0.81
CA LEU A 52 -3.27 14.68 -0.95
C LEU A 52 -4.23 14.39 -2.11
N LYS A 53 -4.16 13.16 -2.64
CA LYS A 53 -5.00 12.72 -3.76
C LYS A 53 -6.33 12.12 -3.28
N LEU A 54 -7.43 12.42 -3.96
CA LEU A 54 -8.76 11.85 -3.74
C LEU A 54 -9.41 11.43 -5.08
N ASP A 55 -10.51 10.69 -4.98
CA ASP A 55 -11.42 10.51 -6.12
C ASP A 55 -12.00 11.88 -6.55
N PRO A 56 -12.21 12.15 -7.86
CA PRO A 56 -12.70 13.44 -8.31
C PRO A 56 -14.05 13.86 -7.70
N MET A 57 -14.99 12.94 -7.52
CA MET A 57 -16.30 13.26 -6.94
C MET A 57 -16.17 13.61 -5.45
N GLU A 58 -15.32 12.88 -4.73
CA GLU A 58 -15.06 13.13 -3.32
C GLU A 58 -14.28 14.44 -3.09
N SER A 59 -13.30 14.72 -3.95
CA SER A 59 -12.57 15.99 -3.99
C SER A 59 -13.50 17.19 -4.15
N GLU A 60 -14.48 17.10 -5.05
CA GLU A 60 -15.49 18.15 -5.23
C GLU A 60 -16.40 18.28 -4.02
N PHE A 61 -16.95 17.16 -3.53
CA PHE A 61 -17.84 17.13 -2.38
C PHE A 61 -17.18 17.73 -1.13
N LEU A 62 -15.99 17.27 -0.75
CA LEU A 62 -15.32 17.70 0.47
C LEU A 62 -14.89 19.17 0.43
N ARG A 63 -14.47 19.69 -0.73
CA ARG A 63 -14.21 21.13 -0.90
C ARG A 63 -15.48 21.98 -0.73
N GLY A 64 -16.64 21.44 -1.11
CA GLY A 64 -17.93 22.12 -0.91
C GLY A 64 -18.39 22.11 0.55
N GLN A 65 -17.99 21.11 1.34
CA GLN A 65 -18.41 20.95 2.74
C GLN A 65 -17.46 21.62 3.74
N TYR A 66 -16.16 21.67 3.43
CA TYR A 66 -15.13 22.13 4.37
C TYR A 66 -14.30 23.27 3.78
N PRO A 67 -14.43 24.51 4.29
CA PRO A 67 -13.69 25.67 3.79
C PRO A 67 -12.15 25.53 3.85
N ASP A 68 -11.65 24.69 4.76
CA ASP A 68 -10.23 24.42 4.93
C ASP A 68 -9.68 23.32 4.00
N ILE A 69 -10.55 22.72 3.18
CA ILE A 69 -10.17 21.81 2.10
C ILE A 69 -10.22 22.60 0.79
N LEU A 70 -9.05 22.88 0.24
CA LEU A 70 -8.85 23.72 -0.93
C LEU A 70 -8.53 22.88 -2.17
N PRO A 71 -8.65 23.45 -3.39
CA PRO A 71 -8.10 22.82 -4.59
C PRO A 71 -6.60 22.52 -4.43
N GLY A 72 -6.14 21.37 -4.96
CA GLY A 72 -4.76 20.91 -4.81
C GLY A 72 -3.71 21.93 -5.25
N TYR A 73 -2.79 22.24 -4.34
CA TYR A 73 -1.67 23.14 -4.55
C TYR A 73 -0.67 22.55 -5.55
N TYR A 74 -0.33 23.30 -6.61
CA TYR A 74 0.51 22.86 -7.75
C TYR A 74 0.18 21.47 -8.32
N SER A 75 -1.06 21.02 -8.17
CA SER A 75 -1.51 19.67 -8.53
C SER A 75 -2.79 19.73 -9.37
N ASP A 76 -3.18 18.58 -9.94
CA ASP A 76 -4.45 18.45 -10.66
C ASP A 76 -5.63 18.59 -9.69
N LYS A 77 -6.24 19.78 -9.69
CA LYS A 77 -7.30 20.19 -8.77
C LYS A 77 -8.57 19.34 -8.85
N ARG A 78 -8.72 18.51 -9.89
CA ARG A 78 -9.82 17.54 -9.99
C ARG A 78 -9.65 16.44 -8.95
N CYS A 79 -8.44 15.95 -8.76
CA CYS A 79 -8.16 14.77 -7.93
C CYS A 79 -7.18 15.03 -6.78
N TRP A 80 -6.73 16.26 -6.59
CA TRP A 80 -5.89 16.65 -5.47
C TRP A 80 -6.55 17.78 -4.68
N VAL A 81 -6.46 17.69 -3.37
CA VAL A 81 -6.92 18.71 -2.42
C VAL A 81 -5.78 19.13 -1.50
N SER A 82 -5.84 20.35 -1.00
CA SER A 82 -4.90 20.87 0.00
C SER A 82 -5.64 21.27 1.26
N VAL A 83 -5.29 20.64 2.38
CA VAL A 83 -5.88 20.90 3.68
C VAL A 83 -5.02 21.92 4.42
N ARG A 84 -5.66 22.93 5.03
CA ARG A 84 -4.96 23.88 5.90
C ARG A 84 -4.45 23.18 7.16
N PRO A 85 -3.14 23.23 7.47
CA PRO A 85 -2.54 22.50 8.59
C PRO A 85 -3.02 22.96 9.98
N ASP A 86 -3.56 24.18 10.07
CA ASP A 86 -4.10 24.78 11.30
C ASP A 86 -5.65 24.97 11.22
N GLY A 87 -6.30 24.33 10.24
CA GLY A 87 -7.75 24.43 10.01
C GLY A 87 -8.61 23.56 10.93
N ALA A 88 -9.91 23.51 10.62
CA ALA A 88 -10.95 22.85 11.41
C ALA A 88 -11.34 21.45 10.91
N VAL A 89 -10.68 20.90 9.89
CA VAL A 89 -10.97 19.55 9.39
C VAL A 89 -10.81 18.53 10.53
N PRO A 90 -11.81 17.68 10.81
CA PRO A 90 -11.71 16.69 11.87
C PRO A 90 -10.59 15.68 11.61
N ASP A 91 -9.88 15.27 12.66
CA ASP A 91 -8.78 14.31 12.57
C ASP A 91 -9.20 12.99 11.92
N SER A 92 -10.40 12.50 12.24
CA SER A 92 -10.98 11.29 11.64
C SER A 92 -11.19 11.42 10.13
N LEU A 93 -11.64 12.58 9.68
CA LEU A 93 -11.84 12.86 8.26
C LEU A 93 -10.49 12.95 7.53
N LEU A 94 -9.50 13.66 8.09
CA LEU A 94 -8.17 13.73 7.48
C LEU A 94 -7.50 12.36 7.41
N ARG A 95 -7.63 11.52 8.44
CA ARG A 95 -7.14 10.13 8.42
C ARG A 95 -7.79 9.33 7.30
N ASN A 96 -9.11 9.42 7.16
CA ASN A 96 -9.85 8.74 6.10
C ASN A 96 -9.37 9.22 4.70
N MET A 97 -9.28 10.53 4.49
CA MET A 97 -8.75 11.08 3.24
C MET A 97 -7.34 10.56 2.91
N LEU A 98 -6.46 10.46 3.91
CA LEU A 98 -5.10 9.92 3.74
C LEU A 98 -5.11 8.40 3.44
N ASP A 99 -6.01 7.64 4.07
CA ASP A 99 -6.24 6.21 3.77
C ASP A 99 -6.70 6.01 2.33
N GLN A 100 -7.69 6.80 1.90
CA GLN A 100 -8.21 6.79 0.54
C GLN A 100 -7.13 7.17 -0.45
N SER A 101 -6.33 8.18 -0.16
CA SER A 101 -5.22 8.62 -1.00
C SER A 101 -4.18 7.52 -1.21
N TYR A 102 -3.74 6.89 -0.12
CA TYR A 102 -2.84 5.73 -0.13
C TYR A 102 -3.42 4.58 -0.98
N GLY A 103 -4.68 4.23 -0.75
CA GLY A 103 -5.38 3.17 -1.48
C GLY A 103 -5.55 3.47 -2.97
N LEU A 104 -5.93 4.70 -3.32
CA LEU A 104 -6.13 5.14 -4.71
C LEU A 104 -4.82 5.08 -5.50
N VAL A 105 -3.73 5.59 -4.91
CA VAL A 105 -2.42 5.59 -5.58
C VAL A 105 -1.87 4.17 -5.71
N LEU A 106 -2.04 3.31 -4.69
CA LEU A 106 -1.64 1.91 -4.77
C LEU A 106 -2.49 1.14 -5.80
N ALA A 107 -3.82 1.28 -5.76
CA ALA A 107 -4.73 0.65 -6.72
C ALA A 107 -4.50 1.14 -8.16
N GLY A 108 -4.02 2.37 -8.37
CA GLY A 108 -3.61 2.87 -9.68
C GLY A 108 -2.34 2.23 -10.27
N GLN A 109 -1.66 1.34 -9.55
CA GLN A 109 -0.47 0.62 -10.03
C GLN A 109 -0.84 -0.74 -10.62
N SER A 110 0.04 -1.30 -11.47
CA SER A 110 -0.11 -2.69 -11.92
C SER A 110 -0.04 -3.64 -10.73
N LYS A 111 -0.72 -4.78 -10.79
CA LYS A 111 -0.69 -5.80 -9.71
C LYS A 111 0.74 -6.25 -9.39
N LYS A 112 1.63 -6.24 -10.40
CA LYS A 112 3.06 -6.49 -10.21
C LYS A 112 3.72 -5.42 -9.35
N ALA A 113 3.47 -4.16 -9.66
CA ALA A 113 3.99 -3.02 -8.91
C ALA A 113 3.37 -2.94 -7.50
N ARG A 114 2.07 -3.24 -7.33
CA ARG A 114 1.40 -3.26 -6.01
C ARG A 114 2.08 -4.22 -5.03
N ARG A 115 2.29 -5.48 -5.44
CA ARG A 115 3.04 -6.46 -4.63
C ARG A 115 4.44 -5.96 -4.26
N ALA A 116 5.16 -5.39 -5.22
CA ALA A 116 6.50 -4.86 -5.01
C ALA A 116 6.50 -3.68 -4.02
N ALA A 117 5.56 -2.73 -4.18
CA ALA A 117 5.36 -1.59 -3.31
C ALA A 117 5.04 -2.01 -1.86
N LEU A 118 4.24 -3.07 -1.69
CA LEU A 118 3.90 -3.63 -0.38
C LEU A 118 5.03 -4.47 0.23
N GLY A 119 6.05 -4.86 -0.56
CA GLY A 119 7.06 -5.83 -0.16
C GLY A 119 6.53 -7.26 0.01
N LEU A 120 5.33 -7.55 -0.53
CA LEU A 120 4.63 -8.81 -0.33
C LEU A 120 4.62 -9.70 -1.58
N THR A 121 4.76 -10.99 -1.36
CA THR A 121 4.47 -12.03 -2.36
C THR A 121 2.96 -12.22 -2.51
N ALA A 122 2.56 -12.99 -3.54
CA ALA A 122 1.14 -13.33 -3.73
C ALA A 122 0.52 -14.05 -2.52
N CYS A 123 1.29 -14.78 -1.72
CA CYS A 123 0.80 -15.45 -0.51
C CYS A 123 0.99 -14.63 0.77
N GLY A 124 1.42 -13.37 0.70
CA GLY A 124 1.57 -12.51 1.88
C GLY A 124 2.88 -12.71 2.65
N LEU A 125 3.83 -13.48 2.12
CA LEU A 125 5.19 -13.52 2.65
C LEU A 125 5.96 -12.25 2.28
N GLU A 126 6.79 -11.76 3.18
CA GLU A 126 7.75 -10.69 2.90
C GLU A 126 9.01 -11.27 2.23
N CYS A 127 9.23 -10.92 0.96
CA CYS A 127 10.42 -11.38 0.24
C CYS A 127 11.72 -10.93 0.92
N ALA A 128 11.77 -9.68 1.42
CA ALA A 128 12.97 -9.12 2.03
C ALA A 128 13.40 -9.85 3.32
N ALA A 129 12.46 -10.47 4.02
CA ALA A 129 12.74 -11.26 5.22
C ALA A 129 13.04 -12.74 4.92
N CYS A 130 12.95 -13.18 3.65
CA CYS A 130 13.15 -14.56 3.26
C CYS A 130 14.64 -14.84 2.98
N PRO A 131 15.29 -15.81 3.67
CA PRO A 131 16.70 -16.12 3.48
C PRO A 131 17.08 -16.56 2.06
N LEU A 132 16.10 -17.06 1.30
CA LEU A 132 16.29 -17.57 -0.07
C LEU A 132 16.12 -16.49 -1.13
N HIS A 133 15.52 -15.35 -0.78
CA HIS A 133 15.27 -14.26 -1.73
C HIS A 133 16.60 -13.68 -2.24
N SER A 134 16.69 -13.45 -3.54
CA SER A 134 17.89 -12.95 -4.24
C SER A 134 19.11 -13.87 -4.20
N LYS A 135 19.01 -15.07 -3.63
CA LYS A 135 20.04 -16.13 -3.69
C LYS A 135 19.55 -17.27 -4.60
N GLU A 136 18.66 -18.09 -4.05
CA GLU A 136 18.10 -19.27 -4.72
C GLU A 136 16.70 -18.99 -5.29
N CYS A 137 16.06 -17.91 -4.85
CA CYS A 137 14.74 -17.50 -5.27
C CYS A 137 14.77 -16.07 -5.83
N PRO A 138 14.48 -15.85 -7.13
CA PRO A 138 14.39 -14.50 -7.69
C PRO A 138 13.11 -13.75 -7.24
N GLY A 139 12.25 -14.39 -6.44
CA GLY A 139 10.96 -13.88 -6.00
C GLY A 139 9.84 -14.16 -6.99
N CYS A 140 8.63 -14.41 -6.47
CA CYS A 140 7.48 -14.82 -7.29
C CYS A 140 7.12 -13.81 -8.40
N ASN A 141 7.42 -12.53 -8.18
CA ASN A 141 7.18 -11.46 -9.14
C ASN A 141 8.09 -11.55 -10.37
N GLN A 142 9.30 -12.08 -10.20
CA GLN A 142 10.30 -12.18 -11.25
C GLN A 142 10.16 -13.49 -12.01
N CYS A 143 9.90 -14.60 -11.31
CA CYS A 143 9.71 -15.91 -11.95
C CYS A 143 8.26 -16.24 -12.33
N ASN A 144 7.32 -15.28 -12.24
CA ASN A 144 5.89 -15.49 -12.49
C ASN A 144 5.32 -16.68 -11.69
N GLY A 145 5.68 -16.73 -10.40
CA GLY A 145 5.25 -17.77 -9.47
C GLY A 145 5.99 -19.10 -9.58
N ARG A 146 6.91 -19.29 -10.53
CA ARG A 146 7.76 -20.49 -10.69
C ARG A 146 8.96 -20.45 -9.73
N VAL A 147 8.67 -20.34 -8.44
CA VAL A 147 9.66 -20.36 -7.35
C VAL A 147 10.24 -21.77 -7.18
N PHE A 148 11.37 -21.91 -6.48
CA PHE A 148 12.10 -23.19 -6.37
C PHE A 148 11.25 -24.35 -5.83
N HIS A 149 10.29 -24.08 -4.95
CA HIS A 149 9.38 -25.07 -4.35
C HIS A 149 8.07 -25.26 -5.15
N ALA A 150 7.92 -24.63 -6.31
CA ALA A 150 6.76 -24.83 -7.18
C ALA A 150 6.94 -26.09 -8.03
N PRO A 151 5.85 -26.72 -8.51
CA PRO A 151 5.95 -27.86 -9.43
C PRO A 151 6.74 -27.48 -10.69
N ALA A 152 7.55 -28.41 -11.21
CA ALA A 152 8.43 -28.17 -12.35
C ALA A 152 7.68 -27.51 -13.54
N GLY A 153 8.21 -26.39 -14.01
CA GLY A 153 7.64 -25.62 -15.12
C GLY A 153 6.36 -24.84 -14.82
N LYS A 154 5.76 -25.00 -13.63
CA LYS A 154 4.47 -24.40 -13.24
C LYS A 154 4.64 -23.35 -12.14
N ALA A 155 3.71 -22.41 -12.10
CA ALA A 155 3.62 -21.48 -10.97
C ALA A 155 3.11 -22.19 -9.72
N CYS A 156 3.54 -21.73 -8.54
CA CYS A 156 2.98 -22.16 -7.25
C CYS A 156 1.44 -22.02 -7.26
N PRO A 157 0.68 -22.99 -6.73
CA PRO A 157 -0.78 -22.98 -6.73
C PRO A 157 -1.42 -21.68 -6.23
N LEU A 158 -0.88 -21.07 -5.17
CA LEU A 158 -1.39 -19.79 -4.66
C LEU A 158 -1.19 -18.64 -5.65
N TYR A 159 -0.02 -18.56 -6.29
CA TYR A 159 0.26 -17.53 -7.30
C TYR A 159 -0.60 -17.73 -8.55
N ALA A 160 -0.70 -18.97 -9.03
CA ALA A 160 -1.54 -19.32 -10.17
C ALA A 160 -3.01 -18.95 -9.92
N CYS A 161 -3.53 -19.25 -8.73
CA CYS A 161 -4.89 -18.90 -8.35
C CYS A 161 -5.08 -17.38 -8.24
N ALA A 162 -4.31 -16.70 -7.39
CA ALA A 162 -4.51 -15.28 -7.11
C ALA A 162 -4.19 -14.42 -8.34
N VAL A 163 -3.02 -14.60 -8.96
CA VAL A 163 -2.50 -13.69 -9.98
C VAL A 163 -2.95 -14.07 -11.39
N HIS A 164 -2.84 -15.35 -11.78
CA HIS A 164 -3.17 -15.77 -13.15
C HIS A 164 -4.68 -15.93 -13.37
N LYS A 165 -5.36 -16.65 -12.47
CA LYS A 165 -6.78 -16.99 -12.64
C LYS A 165 -7.72 -15.88 -12.18
N ASN A 166 -7.50 -15.32 -10.99
CA ASN A 166 -8.40 -14.33 -10.39
C ASN A 166 -7.93 -12.88 -10.59
N HIS A 167 -6.75 -12.69 -11.19
CA HIS A 167 -6.19 -11.38 -11.46
C HIS A 167 -6.18 -10.45 -10.23
N ARG A 168 -5.82 -10.97 -9.06
CA ARG A 168 -5.62 -10.21 -7.81
C ARG A 168 -4.16 -9.79 -7.65
N THR A 169 -3.90 -8.87 -6.74
CA THR A 169 -2.53 -8.56 -6.30
C THR A 169 -1.96 -9.76 -5.55
N GLY A 170 -2.76 -10.38 -4.67
CA GLY A 170 -2.40 -11.57 -3.93
C GLY A 170 -3.61 -12.28 -3.34
N CYS A 171 -3.36 -13.25 -2.47
CA CYS A 171 -4.42 -13.99 -1.79
C CYS A 171 -5.20 -13.11 -0.79
N GLY A 172 -4.61 -11.99 -0.32
CA GLY A 172 -5.24 -11.02 0.58
C GLY A 172 -6.62 -10.51 0.12
N GLY A 173 -6.84 -10.41 -1.19
CA GLY A 173 -8.12 -9.98 -1.77
C GLY A 173 -9.14 -11.10 -1.98
N CYS A 174 -8.88 -12.30 -1.47
CA CYS A 174 -9.77 -13.45 -1.61
C CYS A 174 -10.74 -13.55 -0.42
N PRO A 175 -12.06 -13.63 -0.64
CA PRO A 175 -13.05 -13.74 0.44
C PRO A 175 -12.99 -15.10 1.17
N HIS A 176 -12.30 -16.09 0.61
CA HIS A 176 -12.14 -17.42 1.18
C HIS A 176 -10.75 -17.62 1.80
N LEU A 177 -9.99 -16.54 2.05
CA LEU A 177 -8.66 -16.63 2.62
C LEU A 177 -8.71 -16.90 4.15
N PRO A 178 -7.89 -17.82 4.70
CA PRO A 178 -7.10 -18.84 4.01
C PRO A 178 -7.99 -20.01 3.51
N CYS A 179 -7.73 -20.51 2.30
CA CYS A 179 -8.47 -21.64 1.72
C CYS A 179 -7.62 -22.92 1.67
N ALA A 180 -8.23 -24.04 1.30
CA ALA A 180 -7.57 -25.35 1.19
C ALA A 180 -6.33 -25.38 0.27
N LEU A 181 -6.16 -24.42 -0.65
CA LEU A 181 -4.94 -24.32 -1.48
C LEU A 181 -3.69 -24.05 -0.65
N TRP A 182 -3.82 -23.45 0.53
CA TRP A 182 -2.69 -23.15 1.39
C TRP A 182 -2.05 -24.43 1.96
N GLU A 183 -2.88 -25.42 2.30
CA GLU A 183 -2.40 -26.75 2.71
C GLU A 183 -1.64 -27.46 1.58
N GLN A 184 -2.07 -27.28 0.33
CA GLN A 184 -1.39 -27.89 -0.83
C GLN A 184 0.03 -27.35 -1.07
N VAL A 185 0.35 -26.17 -0.55
CA VAL A 185 1.67 -25.53 -0.69
C VAL A 185 2.45 -25.52 0.63
N ARG A 186 1.96 -26.27 1.62
CA ARG A 186 2.64 -26.47 2.89
C ARG A 186 3.97 -27.16 2.66
N ASP A 187 5.00 -26.67 3.35
CA ASP A 187 6.28 -27.36 3.45
C ASP A 187 6.09 -28.61 4.31
N PRO A 188 6.33 -29.83 3.79
CA PRO A 188 6.19 -31.08 4.53
C PRO A 188 7.10 -31.17 5.76
N ALA A 189 8.20 -30.40 5.79
CA ALA A 189 9.11 -30.37 6.93
C ALA A 189 8.56 -29.57 8.13
N LEU A 190 7.53 -28.75 7.94
CA LEU A 190 6.91 -27.98 9.03
C LEU A 190 5.92 -28.83 9.81
N SER A 191 5.96 -28.71 11.14
CA SER A 191 4.86 -29.19 12.00
C SER A 191 3.56 -28.45 11.70
N ASP A 192 2.43 -29.04 12.09
CA ASP A 192 1.10 -28.42 11.91
C ASP A 192 1.04 -27.04 12.57
N GLU A 193 1.59 -26.93 13.78
CA GLU A 193 1.66 -25.69 14.54
C GLU A 193 2.49 -24.63 13.82
N ALA A 194 3.70 -24.98 13.36
CA ALA A 194 4.59 -24.06 12.66
C ALA A 194 3.97 -23.59 11.33
N PHE A 195 3.30 -24.49 10.61
CA PHE A 195 2.60 -24.14 9.39
C PHE A 195 1.46 -23.15 9.67
N ARG A 196 0.59 -23.43 10.64
CA ARG A 196 -0.51 -22.54 11.03
C ARG A 196 -0.01 -21.17 11.49
N ALA A 197 1.07 -21.12 12.25
CA ALA A 197 1.72 -19.87 12.64
C ALA A 197 2.21 -19.08 11.42
N SER A 198 2.85 -19.74 10.45
CA SER A 198 3.26 -19.13 9.18
C SER A 198 2.06 -18.60 8.38
N VAL A 199 0.94 -19.33 8.34
CA VAL A 199 -0.29 -18.83 7.69
C VAL A 199 -0.78 -17.57 8.40
N SER A 200 -0.92 -17.59 9.73
CA SER A 200 -1.36 -16.45 10.53
C SER A 200 -0.49 -15.21 10.30
N ALA A 201 0.84 -15.35 10.31
CA ALA A 201 1.77 -14.25 10.05
C ALA A 201 1.59 -13.66 8.64
N ARG A 202 1.37 -14.50 7.62
CA ARG A 202 1.13 -14.04 6.24
C ARG A 202 -0.23 -13.35 6.09
N LEU A 203 -1.25 -13.76 6.85
CA LEU A 203 -2.54 -13.08 6.89
C LEU A 203 -2.41 -11.69 7.54
N GLU A 204 -1.63 -11.60 8.61
CA GLU A 204 -1.35 -10.35 9.31
C GLU A 204 -0.74 -9.30 8.37
N ASN A 205 0.16 -9.72 7.48
CA ASN A 205 0.82 -8.83 6.53
C ASN A 205 -0.14 -8.10 5.57
N TRP A 206 -1.34 -8.63 5.34
CA TRP A 206 -2.35 -7.98 4.51
C TRP A 206 -3.20 -6.95 5.29
N LYS A 207 -3.13 -6.93 6.63
CA LYS A 207 -3.87 -5.95 7.42
C LYS A 207 -3.41 -4.53 7.09
N GLY A 208 -4.37 -3.62 7.01
CA GLY A 208 -4.12 -2.22 6.63
C GLY A 208 -3.85 -2.00 5.14
N VAL A 209 -3.81 -3.05 4.31
CA VAL A 209 -3.79 -2.90 2.85
C VAL A 209 -5.23 -2.71 2.34
N PRO A 210 -5.51 -1.62 1.60
CA PRO A 210 -6.84 -1.35 1.05
C PRO A 210 -7.35 -2.49 0.17
N SER A 211 -8.61 -2.89 0.37
CA SER A 211 -9.23 -4.02 -0.35
C SER A 211 -9.26 -3.82 -1.87
N ASN A 212 -9.42 -2.57 -2.34
CA ASN A 212 -9.37 -2.22 -3.76
C ASN A 212 -7.96 -2.35 -4.38
N ALA A 213 -6.93 -2.46 -3.55
CA ALA A 213 -5.55 -2.67 -3.98
C ALA A 213 -5.11 -4.14 -3.94
N LEU A 214 -5.91 -5.05 -3.36
CA LEU A 214 -5.59 -6.48 -3.16
C LEU A 214 -5.98 -7.40 -4.31
#